data_AF-A0A9P5XFB1-F1
#
_entry.id   AF-A0A9P5XFB1-F1
#
_cell.length_a   1.000
_cell.length_b   1.000
_cell.length_c   1.000
_cell.angle_alpha   90.00
_cell.angle_beta   90.00
_cell.angle_gamma   90.00
#
_symmetry.space_group_name_H-M   'P 1'
#
loop_
_entity.id
_entity.type
_entity.pdbx_description
1 polymer ?
#
loop_
_entity_poly.entity_id
_entity_poly.type
_entity_poly.pdbx_seq_one_letter_code
_entity_poly.pdbx_strand_id
1 'polypeptide(L)'
;MSSITASFPPPPPPGLNYIDAIRPSLNFILALTPLGAVLVPLIITLFVFSSPQSRRHPVFILNVLACCSGIVEAATNAALETKQILYPLEPVSKSLLTTVIAFSIVSPLFIDSILLFRILAFYPIGITPTSTLVAIFSFPILVKCGRFVVVVMYLNSFAKGSGNLPNVLLAATSTWPRNPYIMAEWSMQMADNTYASAFFLYKIWEFRRTREDVPVIRSKSLLSYLRSLFLIALGNFVFPIIMNIASIVLIARDPSFINGSYILLTNNYVAIIGVVFATIWTRKQNWNNEERSSNRDHRRRKMVVHNESRHAYGPTINATSVLSTLRFGADGSEQETEASGFSPSSDTESGRGGKMGMHLTRDAEEKGMATGNAPSETLTGFEKEHKQTV
;
A
#
# COMPACT_ATOMS: atom_id res chain seq x y z
N MET A 1 -11.48 19.38 50.51
CA MET A 1 -10.79 19.82 49.28
C MET A 1 -9.37 20.18 49.66
N SER A 2 -8.47 19.22 49.58
CA SER A 2 -7.05 19.41 49.93
C SER A 2 -6.34 19.83 48.66
N SER A 3 -6.00 21.11 48.55
CA SER A 3 -5.23 21.66 47.44
C SER A 3 -3.84 21.02 47.46
N ILE A 4 -3.64 19.95 46.68
CA ILE A 4 -2.31 19.42 46.38
C ILE A 4 -1.63 20.48 45.51
N THR A 5 -0.93 21.42 46.14
CA THR A 5 0.04 22.27 45.46
C THR A 5 1.15 21.35 44.99
N ALA A 6 1.05 20.87 43.76
CA ALA A 6 2.12 20.12 43.10
C ALA A 6 3.37 21.01 43.10
N SER A 7 4.31 20.73 43.99
CA SER A 7 5.60 21.40 44.01
C SER A 7 6.31 21.01 42.73
N PHE A 8 6.42 21.95 41.79
CA PHE A 8 7.24 21.73 40.61
C PHE A 8 8.68 21.46 41.06
N PRO A 9 9.35 20.44 40.49
CA PRO A 9 10.75 20.23 40.79
C PRO A 9 11.53 21.51 40.41
N PRO A 10 12.59 21.87 41.16
CA PRO A 10 13.40 23.05 40.83
C PRO A 10 13.88 22.98 39.38
N PRO A 11 14.09 24.08 38.66
CA PRO A 11 14.63 24.00 37.31
C PRO A 11 15.99 23.28 37.34
N PRO A 12 16.32 22.45 36.32
CA PRO A 12 17.61 21.80 36.26
C PRO A 12 18.71 22.87 36.15
N PRO A 13 19.95 22.58 36.61
CA PRO A 13 21.06 23.50 36.43
C PRO A 13 21.22 23.91 34.95
N PRO A 14 21.69 25.14 34.66
CA PRO A 14 21.92 25.57 33.29
C PRO A 14 22.76 24.55 32.50
N GLY A 15 22.28 24.15 31.32
CA GLY A 15 22.93 23.12 30.49
C GLY A 15 22.53 21.68 30.81
N LEU A 16 21.71 21.44 31.83
CA LEU A 16 21.12 20.13 32.12
C LEU A 16 19.61 20.13 31.83
N ASN A 17 19.08 18.95 31.51
CA ASN A 17 17.65 18.72 31.32
C ASN A 17 17.25 17.42 32.03
N TYR A 18 15.97 17.30 32.38
CA TYR A 18 15.46 16.11 33.03
C TYR A 18 15.51 14.92 32.09
N ILE A 19 16.02 13.79 32.58
CA ILE A 19 16.12 12.55 31.79
C ILE A 19 14.76 12.11 31.25
N ASP A 20 13.69 12.36 32.01
CA ASP A 20 12.33 12.01 31.64
C ASP A 20 11.80 12.83 30.45
N ALA A 21 12.34 14.04 30.23
CA ALA A 21 12.03 14.86 29.06
C ALA A 21 12.81 14.40 27.81
N ILE A 22 14.04 13.91 27.98
CA ILE A 22 14.92 13.48 26.87
C ILE A 22 14.57 12.08 26.38
N ARG A 23 14.23 11.17 27.30
CA ARG A 23 14.10 9.72 27.02
C ARG A 23 13.14 9.41 25.87
N PRO A 24 11.92 10.00 25.77
CA PRO A 24 11.01 9.69 24.68
C PRO A 24 11.58 10.08 23.31
N SER A 25 12.14 11.29 23.19
CA SER A 25 12.76 11.78 21.96
C SER A 25 13.96 10.95 21.53
N LEU A 26 14.82 10.59 22.49
CA LEU A 26 15.98 9.74 22.22
C LEU A 26 15.54 8.35 21.73
N ASN A 27 14.52 7.76 22.34
CA ASN A 27 13.99 6.46 21.93
C ASN A 27 13.40 6.52 20.50
N PHE A 28 12.72 7.62 20.12
CA PHE A 28 12.25 7.82 18.74
C PHE A 28 13.40 7.87 17.75
N ILE A 29 14.46 8.62 18.05
CA ILE A 29 15.67 8.69 17.20
C ILE A 29 16.29 7.30 17.06
N LEU A 30 16.51 6.60 18.18
CA LEU A 30 17.14 5.28 18.19
C LEU A 30 16.31 4.21 17.47
N ALA A 31 14.98 4.34 17.45
CA ALA A 31 14.11 3.42 16.73
C ALA A 31 14.00 3.76 15.23
N LEU A 32 13.74 5.02 14.89
CA LEU A 32 13.43 5.44 13.52
C LEU A 32 14.66 5.61 12.64
N THR A 33 15.77 6.11 13.19
CA THR A 33 16.97 6.37 12.36
C THR A 33 17.52 5.07 11.74
N PRO A 34 17.65 3.95 12.46
CA PRO A 34 18.05 2.68 11.84
C PRO A 34 17.03 2.17 10.81
N LEU A 35 15.73 2.30 11.09
CA LEU A 35 14.66 1.92 10.16
C LEU A 35 14.65 2.78 8.89
N GLY A 36 14.94 4.08 8.98
CA GLY A 36 15.16 4.93 7.81
C GLY A 36 16.43 4.57 7.06
N ALA A 37 17.53 4.33 7.78
CA ALA A 37 18.82 3.99 7.20
C ALA A 37 18.79 2.68 6.40
N VAL A 38 18.04 1.66 6.84
CA VAL A 38 17.90 0.39 6.11
C VAL A 38 17.19 0.55 4.76
N LEU A 39 16.43 1.62 4.55
CA LEU A 39 15.78 1.88 3.26
C LEU A 39 16.79 2.28 2.17
N VAL A 40 17.95 2.83 2.53
CA VAL A 40 19.01 3.19 1.58
C VAL A 40 19.56 1.95 0.84
N PRO A 41 20.07 0.90 1.51
CA PRO A 41 20.50 -0.30 0.82
C PRO A 41 19.35 -1.02 0.12
N LEU A 42 18.09 -0.88 0.58
CA LEU A 42 16.93 -1.41 -0.15
C LEU A 42 16.70 -0.70 -1.49
N ILE A 43 16.84 0.63 -1.55
CA ILE A 43 16.81 1.38 -2.82
C ILE A 43 17.93 0.88 -3.74
N ILE A 44 19.16 0.78 -3.24
CA ILE A 44 20.30 0.28 -4.03
C ILE A 44 20.00 -1.13 -4.56
N THR A 45 19.49 -2.01 -3.70
CA THR A 45 19.11 -3.38 -4.05
C THR A 45 18.02 -3.41 -5.14
N LEU A 46 17.01 -2.55 -5.04
CA LEU A 46 15.99 -2.40 -6.09
C LEU A 46 16.62 -2.02 -7.42
N PHE A 47 17.55 -1.07 -7.44
CA PHE A 47 18.23 -0.65 -8.67
C PHE A 47 19.12 -1.75 -9.25
N VAL A 48 19.92 -2.42 -8.43
CA VAL A 48 20.83 -3.51 -8.83
C VAL A 48 20.06 -4.68 -9.44
N PHE A 49 18.94 -5.10 -8.84
CA PHE A 49 18.12 -6.19 -9.35
C PHE A 49 17.06 -5.77 -10.39
N SER A 50 17.06 -4.50 -10.82
CA SER A 50 16.13 -4.01 -11.84
C SER A 50 16.76 -3.89 -13.22
N SER A 51 16.11 -4.48 -14.22
CA SER A 51 16.41 -4.18 -15.62
C SER A 51 15.85 -2.80 -16.03
N PRO A 52 16.39 -2.15 -17.08
CA PRO A 52 15.88 -0.87 -17.57
C PRO A 52 14.38 -0.87 -17.90
N GLN A 53 13.88 -1.98 -18.47
CA GLN A 53 12.45 -2.17 -18.73
C GLN A 53 11.66 -2.23 -17.41
N SER A 54 12.17 -2.98 -16.43
CA SER A 54 11.53 -3.16 -15.13
C SER A 54 11.40 -1.86 -14.30
N ARG A 55 12.24 -0.86 -14.59
CA ARG A 55 12.23 0.47 -13.94
C ARG A 55 11.09 1.36 -14.41
N ARG A 56 10.53 1.11 -15.59
CA ARG A 56 9.39 1.88 -16.14
C ARG A 56 8.04 1.46 -15.55
N HIS A 57 7.99 0.35 -14.82
CA HIS A 57 6.73 -0.11 -14.23
C HIS A 57 6.33 0.75 -13.03
N PRO A 58 5.03 1.11 -12.89
CA PRO A 58 4.54 1.91 -11.77
C PRO A 58 4.92 1.34 -10.40
N VAL A 59 4.89 0.02 -10.24
CA VAL A 59 5.27 -0.66 -9.00
C VAL A 59 6.71 -0.35 -8.60
N PHE A 60 7.65 -0.27 -9.55
CA PHE A 60 9.04 0.07 -9.24
C PHE A 60 9.17 1.50 -8.74
N ILE A 61 8.57 2.44 -9.47
CA ILE A 61 8.61 3.87 -9.15
C ILE A 61 8.00 4.11 -7.77
N LEU A 62 6.84 3.52 -7.48
CA LEU A 62 6.18 3.66 -6.19
C LEU A 62 6.98 3.04 -5.03
N ASN A 63 7.68 1.92 -5.24
CA ASN A 63 8.58 1.37 -4.22
C ASN A 63 9.73 2.33 -3.90
N VAL A 64 10.34 2.94 -4.92
CA VAL A 64 11.41 3.93 -4.72
C VAL A 64 10.85 5.16 -3.98
N LEU A 65 9.70 5.67 -4.40
CA LEU A 65 9.04 6.79 -3.73
C LEU A 65 8.67 6.46 -2.28
N ALA A 66 8.17 5.26 -2.00
CA ALA A 66 7.88 4.81 -0.64
C ALA A 66 9.14 4.78 0.24
N CYS A 67 10.26 4.25 -0.27
CA CYS A 67 11.53 4.29 0.45
C CYS A 67 12.01 5.72 0.68
N CYS A 68 11.96 6.59 -0.33
CA CYS A 68 12.33 8.00 -0.19
C CYS A 68 11.46 8.70 0.86
N SER A 69 10.14 8.43 0.85
CA SER A 69 9.21 8.98 1.84
C SER A 69 9.58 8.53 3.27
N GLY A 70 9.87 7.24 3.47
CA GLY A 70 10.31 6.73 4.76
C GLY A 70 11.67 7.28 5.22
N ILE A 71 12.59 7.58 4.31
CA ILE A 71 13.87 8.24 4.63
C ILE A 71 13.62 9.69 5.07
N VAL A 72 12.79 10.43 4.33
CA VAL A 72 12.43 11.81 4.67
C VAL A 72 11.67 11.85 6.01
N GLU A 73 10.78 10.91 6.25
CA GLU A 73 10.08 10.73 7.54
C GLU A 73 11.08 10.52 8.68
N ALA A 74 12.05 9.61 8.54
CA ALA A 74 13.07 9.36 9.57
C ALA A 74 13.93 10.61 9.81
N ALA A 75 14.38 11.27 8.75
CA ALA A 75 15.25 12.44 8.85
C ALA A 75 14.54 13.63 9.50
N THR A 76 13.29 13.90 9.10
CA THR A 76 12.49 15.00 9.67
C THR A 76 12.10 14.72 11.11
N ASN A 77 11.74 13.48 11.47
CA ASN A 77 11.54 13.09 12.87
C ASN A 77 12.83 13.24 13.69
N ALA A 78 13.97 12.74 13.20
CA ALA A 78 15.24 12.87 13.92
C ALA A 78 15.63 14.33 14.15
N ALA A 79 15.42 15.20 13.16
CA ALA A 79 15.66 16.64 13.29
C ALA A 79 14.71 17.29 14.31
N LEU A 80 13.42 16.92 14.28
CA LEU A 80 12.42 17.40 15.24
C LEU A 80 12.79 16.99 16.67
N GLU A 81 13.06 15.72 16.91
CA GLU A 81 13.39 15.18 18.23
C GLU A 81 14.73 15.73 18.75
N THR A 82 15.74 15.88 17.87
CA THR A 82 17.02 16.52 18.24
C THR A 82 16.80 17.97 18.67
N LYS A 83 15.94 18.71 17.96
CA LYS A 83 15.61 20.09 18.34
C LYS A 83 14.91 20.15 19.71
N GLN A 84 14.01 19.21 20.00
CA GLN A 84 13.34 19.13 21.30
C GLN A 84 14.32 18.84 22.44
N ILE A 85 15.35 18.01 22.20
CA ILE A 85 16.38 17.70 23.19
C ILE A 85 17.29 18.91 23.45
N LEU A 86 17.77 19.56 22.37
CA LEU A 86 18.74 20.66 22.46
C LEU A 86 18.12 21.98 22.91
N TYR A 87 16.87 22.25 22.52
CA TYR A 87 16.19 23.53 22.75
C TYR A 87 14.78 23.32 23.33
N PRO A 88 14.65 22.72 24.53
CA PRO A 88 13.35 22.32 25.10
C PRO A 88 12.41 23.49 25.42
N LEU A 89 12.96 24.71 25.54
CA LEU A 89 12.21 25.94 25.83
C LEU A 89 11.84 26.71 24.56
N GLU A 90 12.42 26.38 23.41
CA GLU A 90 12.10 27.05 22.16
C GLU A 90 10.85 26.41 21.53
N PRO A 91 9.87 27.23 21.09
CA PRO A 91 8.71 26.70 20.41
C PRO A 91 9.15 26.01 19.11
N VAL A 92 8.60 24.82 18.88
CA VAL A 92 8.86 24.09 17.65
C VAL A 92 8.19 24.79 16.46
N SER A 93 8.90 24.83 15.34
CA SER A 93 8.35 25.39 14.10
C SER A 93 7.10 24.63 13.67
N LYS A 94 5.98 25.35 13.50
CA LYS A 94 4.70 24.79 13.05
C LYS A 94 4.85 24.04 11.72
N SER A 95 5.68 24.54 10.81
CA SER A 95 5.92 23.91 9.51
C SER A 95 6.66 22.59 9.64
N LEU A 96 7.66 22.50 10.54
CA LEU A 96 8.39 21.26 10.78
C LEU A 96 7.48 20.19 11.39
N LEU A 97 6.72 20.57 12.43
CA LEU A 97 5.79 19.65 13.08
C LEU A 97 4.71 19.13 12.12
N THR A 98 4.12 20.03 11.33
CA THR A 98 3.11 19.66 10.32
C THR A 98 3.71 18.77 9.24
N THR A 99 4.94 19.05 8.80
CA THR A 99 5.66 18.22 7.81
C THR A 99 5.89 16.82 8.33
N VAL A 100 6.38 16.68 9.57
CA VAL A 100 6.62 15.36 10.20
C VAL A 100 5.33 14.54 10.24
N ILE A 101 4.25 15.13 10.75
CA ILE A 101 2.96 14.44 10.84
C ILE A 101 2.40 14.11 9.45
N ALA A 102 2.52 15.02 8.49
CA ALA A 102 2.10 14.79 7.12
C ALA A 102 2.85 13.60 6.51
N PHE A 103 4.18 13.52 6.64
CA PHE A 103 4.92 12.36 6.14
C PHE A 103 4.50 11.06 6.83
N SER A 104 4.25 11.08 8.14
CA SER A 104 3.84 9.87 8.87
C SER A 104 2.46 9.33 8.51
N ILE A 105 1.51 10.18 8.10
CA ILE A 105 0.15 9.74 7.76
C ILE A 105 -0.11 9.65 6.24
N VAL A 106 0.63 10.42 5.43
CA VAL A 106 0.46 10.42 3.97
C VAL A 106 1.27 9.27 3.35
N SER A 107 2.45 8.92 3.89
CA SER A 107 3.27 7.83 3.34
C SER A 107 2.51 6.50 3.18
N PRO A 108 1.71 6.05 4.17
CA PRO A 108 0.88 4.85 4.04
C PRO A 108 -0.06 4.85 2.83
N LEU A 109 -0.61 6.01 2.44
CA LEU A 109 -1.50 6.11 1.26
C LEU A 109 -0.78 5.70 -0.02
N PHE A 110 0.49 6.11 -0.17
CA PHE A 110 1.32 5.74 -1.32
C PHE A 110 1.74 4.28 -1.27
N ILE A 111 2.11 3.78 -0.09
CA ILE A 111 2.52 2.38 0.10
C ILE A 111 1.37 1.44 -0.26
N ASP A 112 0.17 1.71 0.24
CA ASP A 112 -1.01 0.88 -0.02
C ASP A 112 -1.46 0.99 -1.49
N SER A 113 -1.08 2.05 -2.21
CA SER A 113 -1.31 2.15 -3.65
C SER A 113 -0.44 1.14 -4.43
N ILE A 114 0.71 0.73 -3.91
CA ILE A 114 1.53 -0.34 -4.52
C ILE A 114 0.77 -1.66 -4.56
N LEU A 115 0.01 -1.98 -3.51
CA LEU A 115 -0.82 -3.18 -3.47
C LEU A 115 -1.90 -3.16 -4.56
N LEU A 116 -2.50 -1.99 -4.82
CA LEU A 116 -3.47 -1.82 -5.89
C LEU A 116 -2.86 -2.11 -7.27
N PHE A 117 -1.68 -1.56 -7.55
CA PHE A 117 -0.98 -1.85 -8.81
C PHE A 117 -0.55 -3.31 -8.94
N ARG A 118 -0.31 -4.00 -7.83
CA ARG A 118 -0.06 -5.45 -7.84
C ARG A 118 -1.33 -6.25 -8.13
N ILE A 119 -2.49 -5.78 -7.71
CA ILE A 119 -3.77 -6.40 -8.12
C ILE A 119 -3.98 -6.22 -9.62
N LEU A 120 -3.68 -5.04 -10.15
CA LEU A 120 -3.76 -4.75 -11.59
C LEU A 120 -2.85 -5.67 -12.43
N ALA A 121 -1.72 -6.08 -11.88
CA ALA A 121 -0.84 -7.06 -12.52
C ALA A 121 -1.50 -8.45 -12.72
N PHE A 122 -2.53 -8.82 -11.95
CA PHE A 122 -3.29 -10.05 -12.17
C PHE A 122 -4.43 -9.91 -13.19
N TYR A 123 -4.79 -8.67 -13.54
CA TYR A 123 -5.88 -8.35 -14.45
C TYR A 123 -5.39 -7.41 -15.53
N PRO A 124 -4.71 -7.94 -16.58
CA PRO A 124 -4.22 -7.10 -17.66
C PRO A 124 -5.38 -6.36 -18.32
N ILE A 125 -5.19 -5.04 -18.49
CA ILE A 125 -6.20 -4.09 -18.98
C ILE A 125 -6.71 -4.49 -20.38
N GLY A 126 -5.86 -5.11 -21.20
CA GLY A 126 -6.21 -5.49 -22.57
C GLY A 126 -7.05 -6.77 -22.70
N ILE A 127 -7.10 -7.63 -21.67
CA ILE A 127 -7.79 -8.93 -21.76
C ILE A 127 -9.03 -8.97 -20.86
N THR A 128 -9.01 -8.24 -19.73
CA THR A 128 -10.11 -8.25 -18.77
C THR A 128 -11.23 -7.32 -19.23
N PRO A 129 -12.50 -7.75 -19.26
CA PRO A 129 -13.63 -6.86 -19.53
C PRO A 129 -13.62 -5.64 -18.61
N THR A 130 -13.88 -4.46 -19.17
CA THR A 130 -13.85 -3.19 -18.43
C THR A 130 -14.80 -3.17 -17.26
N SER A 131 -15.98 -3.80 -17.38
CA SER A 131 -16.94 -3.95 -16.28
C SER A 131 -16.36 -4.69 -15.08
N THR A 132 -15.57 -5.74 -15.33
CA THR A 132 -14.91 -6.53 -14.28
C THR A 132 -13.79 -5.73 -13.63
N LEU A 133 -12.97 -5.03 -14.43
CA LEU A 133 -11.94 -4.13 -13.91
C LEU A 133 -12.57 -3.05 -13.02
N VAL A 134 -13.61 -2.37 -13.50
CA VAL A 134 -14.31 -1.35 -12.72
C VAL A 134 -14.82 -1.95 -11.40
N ALA A 135 -15.51 -3.09 -11.43
CA ALA A 135 -16.01 -3.72 -10.22
C ALA A 135 -14.91 -4.06 -9.18
N ILE A 136 -13.74 -4.53 -9.63
CA ILE A 136 -12.60 -4.85 -8.76
C ILE A 136 -11.96 -3.57 -8.20
N PHE A 137 -11.79 -2.54 -9.02
CA PHE A 137 -11.07 -1.33 -8.64
C PHE A 137 -11.94 -0.29 -7.94
N SER A 138 -13.27 -0.35 -8.07
CA SER A 138 -14.19 0.60 -7.45
C SER A 138 -13.98 0.70 -5.94
N PHE A 139 -13.92 -0.43 -5.24
CA PHE A 139 -13.79 -0.41 -3.78
C PHE A 139 -12.46 0.20 -3.32
N PRO A 140 -11.27 -0.27 -3.75
CA PRO A 140 -10.00 0.34 -3.34
C PRO A 140 -9.86 1.81 -3.72
N ILE A 141 -10.36 2.22 -4.89
CA ILE A 141 -10.31 3.63 -5.32
C ILE A 141 -11.16 4.48 -4.38
N LEU A 142 -12.40 4.06 -4.09
CA LEU A 142 -13.29 4.78 -3.16
C LEU A 142 -12.67 4.88 -1.75
N VAL A 143 -12.10 3.79 -1.24
CA VAL A 143 -11.45 3.78 0.08
C VAL A 143 -10.24 4.72 0.09
N LYS A 144 -9.42 4.75 -0.96
CA LYS A 144 -8.27 5.67 -1.05
C LYS A 144 -8.70 7.13 -1.13
N CYS A 145 -9.74 7.44 -1.89
CA CYS A 145 -10.33 8.78 -1.91
C CYS A 145 -10.83 9.18 -0.52
N GLY A 146 -11.54 8.29 0.19
CA GLY A 146 -12.00 8.52 1.56
C GLY A 146 -10.84 8.77 2.53
N ARG A 147 -9.79 7.95 2.47
CA ARG A 147 -8.58 8.13 3.29
C ARG A 147 -7.89 9.45 3.02
N PHE A 148 -7.74 9.83 1.75
CA PHE A 148 -7.15 11.12 1.39
C PHE A 148 -7.93 12.29 2.00
N VAL A 149 -9.27 12.28 1.91
CA VAL A 149 -10.13 13.30 2.52
C VAL A 149 -9.93 13.34 4.04
N VAL A 150 -9.96 12.19 4.72
CA VAL A 150 -9.78 12.10 6.17
C VAL A 150 -8.41 12.61 6.61
N VAL A 151 -7.34 12.28 5.89
CA VAL A 151 -5.99 12.78 6.15
C VAL A 151 -5.91 14.30 5.98
N VAL A 152 -6.49 14.85 4.92
CA VAL A 152 -6.54 16.31 4.71
C VAL A 152 -7.32 17.01 5.82
N MET A 153 -8.47 16.46 6.23
CA MET A 153 -9.26 16.99 7.34
C MET A 153 -8.48 16.94 8.66
N TYR A 154 -7.78 15.82 8.92
CA TYR A 154 -6.92 15.69 10.08
C TYR A 154 -5.79 16.72 10.08
N LEU A 155 -5.05 16.87 8.98
CA LEU A 155 -3.95 17.85 8.89
C LEU A 155 -4.43 19.28 9.06
N ASN A 156 -5.58 19.62 8.48
CA ASN A 156 -6.18 20.95 8.63
C ASN A 156 -6.63 21.20 10.07
N SER A 157 -7.27 20.21 10.71
CA SER A 157 -7.67 20.29 12.11
C SER A 157 -6.45 20.40 13.03
N PHE A 158 -5.41 19.62 12.75
CA PHE A 158 -4.14 19.63 13.48
C PHE A 158 -3.48 21.00 13.33
N ALA A 159 -3.24 21.49 12.12
CA ALA A 159 -2.58 22.77 11.88
C ALA A 159 -3.28 23.96 12.56
N LYS A 160 -4.63 23.95 12.61
CA LYS A 160 -5.42 24.98 13.29
C LYS A 160 -5.38 24.86 14.81
N GLY A 161 -5.45 23.65 15.36
CA GLY A 161 -5.54 23.41 16.80
C GLY A 161 -4.18 23.41 17.50
N SER A 162 -3.20 22.69 16.94
CA SER A 162 -1.90 22.45 17.57
C SER A 162 -0.90 23.57 17.38
N GLY A 163 -1.08 24.41 16.37
CA GLY A 163 -0.16 25.49 16.04
C GLY A 163 0.03 26.54 17.14
N ASN A 164 -0.81 26.56 18.16
CA ASN A 164 -0.71 27.51 19.28
C ASN A 164 -0.13 26.90 20.55
N LEU A 165 0.19 25.61 20.55
CA LEU A 165 0.74 24.92 21.71
C LEU A 165 2.27 25.06 21.74
N PRO A 166 2.87 25.33 22.91
CA PRO A 166 4.30 25.59 23.04
C PRO A 166 5.17 24.34 22.86
N ASN A 167 4.59 23.14 23.03
CA ASN A 167 5.31 21.88 23.04
C ASN A 167 4.64 20.86 22.09
N VAL A 168 5.46 20.15 21.30
CA VAL A 168 5.04 19.11 20.35
C VAL A 168 4.32 17.96 21.03
N LEU A 169 4.86 17.48 22.15
CA LEU A 169 4.26 16.39 22.90
C LEU A 169 2.88 16.80 23.42
N LEU A 170 2.73 18.04 23.86
CA LEU A 170 1.44 18.57 24.30
C LEU A 170 0.45 18.67 23.14
N ALA A 171 0.90 19.20 21.98
CA ALA A 171 0.12 19.22 20.75
C ALA A 171 -0.36 17.83 20.35
N ALA A 172 0.55 16.88 20.26
CA ALA A 172 0.25 15.51 19.89
C ALA A 172 -0.69 14.82 20.88
N THR A 173 -0.39 14.92 22.19
CA THR A 173 -1.20 14.33 23.26
C THR A 173 -2.59 14.95 23.33
N SER A 174 -2.75 16.23 23.00
CA SER A 174 -4.07 16.87 22.97
C SER A 174 -4.96 16.34 21.83
N THR A 175 -4.34 15.92 20.73
CA THR A 175 -5.05 15.43 19.54
C THR A 175 -5.19 13.91 19.48
N TRP A 176 -4.49 13.17 20.35
CA TRP A 176 -4.38 11.71 20.29
C TRP A 176 -5.64 10.95 20.74
N PRO A 177 -6.21 11.22 21.94
CA PRO A 177 -7.23 10.35 22.50
C PRO A 177 -8.48 10.29 21.63
N ARG A 178 -8.86 9.08 21.18
CA ARG A 178 -10.08 8.81 20.40
C ARG A 178 -10.27 9.75 19.21
N ASN A 179 -9.19 10.12 18.54
CA ASN A 179 -9.27 10.99 17.37
C ASN A 179 -10.07 10.29 16.24
N PRO A 180 -11.24 10.82 15.85
CA PRO A 180 -12.11 10.15 14.88
C PRO A 180 -11.46 10.07 13.50
N TYR A 181 -10.63 11.04 13.11
CA TYR A 181 -9.96 11.03 11.82
C TYR A 181 -8.91 9.93 11.74
N ILE A 182 -8.07 9.79 12.76
CA ILE A 182 -7.05 8.74 12.80
C ILE A 182 -7.69 7.35 12.87
N MET A 183 -8.73 7.18 13.70
CA MET A 183 -9.48 5.92 13.75
C MET A 183 -10.13 5.57 12.41
N ALA A 184 -10.73 6.55 11.72
CA ALA A 184 -11.30 6.34 10.40
C ALA A 184 -10.23 6.00 9.36
N GLU A 185 -9.08 6.66 9.39
CA GLU A 185 -7.96 6.41 8.49
C GLU A 185 -7.46 4.96 8.63
N TRP A 186 -7.16 4.50 9.85
CA TRP A 186 -6.70 3.14 10.09
C TRP A 186 -7.78 2.09 9.81
N SER A 187 -9.06 2.40 10.07
CA SER A 187 -10.16 1.49 9.73
C SER A 187 -10.29 1.31 8.23
N MET A 188 -10.21 2.40 7.47
CA MET A 188 -10.20 2.35 6.01
C MET A 188 -8.93 1.66 5.47
N GLN A 189 -7.77 1.91 6.07
CA GLN A 189 -6.53 1.21 5.74
C GLN A 189 -6.65 -0.30 5.96
N MET A 190 -7.21 -0.71 7.10
CA MET A 190 -7.48 -2.12 7.41
C MET A 190 -8.45 -2.73 6.41
N ALA A 191 -9.51 -2.01 6.01
CA ALA A 191 -10.47 -2.47 5.01
C ALA A 191 -9.81 -2.65 3.63
N ASP A 192 -9.02 -1.67 3.17
CA ASP A 192 -8.28 -1.74 1.90
C ASP A 192 -7.31 -2.93 1.87
N ASN A 193 -6.52 -3.08 2.95
CA ASN A 193 -5.56 -4.17 3.07
C ASN A 193 -6.25 -5.53 3.16
N THR A 194 -7.35 -5.64 3.91
CA THR A 194 -8.14 -6.88 4.01
C THR A 194 -8.73 -7.26 2.66
N TYR A 195 -9.29 -6.29 1.93
CA TYR A 195 -9.82 -6.51 0.58
C TYR A 195 -8.72 -7.02 -0.37
N ALA A 196 -7.58 -6.32 -0.43
CA ALA A 196 -6.45 -6.70 -1.27
C ALA A 196 -5.94 -8.11 -0.95
N SER A 197 -5.88 -8.45 0.33
CA SER A 197 -5.46 -9.77 0.84
C SER A 197 -6.43 -10.86 0.43
N ALA A 198 -7.73 -10.66 0.71
CA ALA A 198 -8.78 -11.61 0.39
C ALA A 198 -8.83 -11.86 -1.12
N PHE A 199 -8.69 -10.81 -1.92
CA PHE A 199 -8.68 -10.90 -3.37
C PHE A 199 -7.46 -11.65 -3.91
N PHE A 200 -6.27 -11.37 -3.37
CA PHE A 200 -5.05 -12.10 -3.72
C PHE A 200 -5.16 -13.59 -3.37
N LEU A 201 -5.67 -13.92 -2.18
CA LEU A 201 -5.90 -15.30 -1.75
C LEU A 201 -6.96 -16.00 -2.60
N TYR A 202 -8.05 -15.31 -2.94
CA TYR A 202 -9.07 -15.81 -3.85
C TYR A 202 -8.47 -16.19 -5.20
N LYS A 203 -7.61 -15.34 -5.76
CA LYS A 203 -6.92 -15.65 -7.02
C LYS A 203 -6.00 -16.85 -6.92
N ILE A 204 -5.25 -16.99 -5.83
CA ILE A 204 -4.42 -18.18 -5.60
C ILE A 204 -5.29 -19.43 -5.54
N TRP A 205 -6.43 -19.37 -4.85
CA TRP A 205 -7.37 -20.47 -4.75
C TRP A 205 -7.97 -20.83 -6.12
N GLU A 206 -8.37 -19.84 -6.92
CA GLU A 206 -8.86 -20.03 -8.28
C GLU A 206 -7.81 -20.70 -9.17
N PHE A 207 -6.56 -20.21 -9.16
CA PHE A 207 -5.45 -20.81 -9.91
C PHE A 207 -5.15 -22.25 -9.48
N ARG A 208 -5.38 -22.59 -8.21
CA ARG A 208 -5.26 -23.96 -7.72
C ARG A 208 -6.41 -24.83 -8.25
N ARG A 209 -7.65 -24.33 -8.19
CA ARG A 209 -8.85 -25.08 -8.60
C ARG A 209 -8.85 -25.42 -10.08
N THR A 210 -8.53 -24.47 -10.96
CA THR A 210 -8.47 -24.70 -12.42
C THR A 210 -7.40 -25.75 -12.81
N ARG A 211 -6.45 -26.06 -11.92
CA ARG A 211 -5.42 -27.07 -12.15
C ARG A 211 -5.77 -28.45 -11.63
N GLU A 212 -6.79 -28.63 -10.80
CA GLU A 212 -7.19 -29.95 -10.30
C GLU A 212 -7.84 -30.82 -11.39
N ASP A 213 -8.36 -30.21 -12.47
CA ASP A 213 -8.89 -30.91 -13.64
C ASP A 213 -7.81 -31.51 -14.55
N VAL A 214 -6.53 -31.23 -14.27
CA VAL A 214 -5.38 -31.86 -14.95
C VAL A 214 -4.59 -32.62 -13.88
N PRO A 215 -4.29 -33.91 -14.02
CA PRO A 215 -3.50 -34.64 -13.02
C PRO A 215 -2.07 -34.07 -12.94
N VAL A 216 -1.88 -33.09 -12.05
CA VAL A 216 -0.60 -32.39 -11.86
C VAL A 216 0.34 -33.28 -11.06
N ILE A 217 1.30 -33.87 -11.78
CA ILE A 217 2.53 -34.41 -11.20
C ILE A 217 3.15 -33.32 -10.32
N ARG A 218 3.26 -33.62 -9.02
CA ARG A 218 3.82 -32.85 -7.90
C ARG A 218 5.14 -32.14 -8.23
N SER A 219 5.09 -31.06 -9.00
CA SER A 219 6.29 -30.36 -9.47
C SER A 219 6.84 -29.46 -8.36
N LYS A 220 8.12 -29.62 -8.03
CA LYS A 220 8.84 -28.80 -7.03
C LYS A 220 8.78 -27.29 -7.35
N SER A 221 8.55 -26.91 -8.61
CA SER A 221 8.40 -25.52 -9.03
C SER A 221 7.12 -24.87 -8.50
N LEU A 222 6.00 -25.60 -8.47
CA LEU A 222 4.71 -25.10 -7.97
C LEU A 222 4.82 -24.78 -6.48
N LEU A 223 5.40 -25.69 -5.68
CA LEU A 223 5.59 -25.47 -4.24
C LEU A 223 6.50 -24.27 -3.96
N SER A 224 7.59 -24.10 -4.74
CA SER A 224 8.47 -22.94 -4.63
C SER A 224 7.76 -21.62 -4.96
N TYR A 225 6.85 -21.64 -5.94
CA TYR A 225 6.03 -20.49 -6.32
C TYR A 225 4.98 -20.15 -5.25
N LEU A 226 4.28 -21.14 -4.71
CA LEU A 226 3.32 -20.93 -3.62
C LEU A 226 3.99 -20.40 -2.35
N ARG A 227 5.16 -20.92 -1.99
CA ARG A 227 5.94 -20.42 -0.85
C ARG A 227 6.33 -18.95 -1.03
N SER A 228 6.66 -18.56 -2.27
CA SER A 228 6.93 -17.17 -2.65
C SER A 228 5.71 -16.27 -2.44
N LEU A 229 4.58 -16.66 -3.03
CA LEU A 229 3.33 -15.93 -2.93
C LEU A 229 2.85 -15.83 -1.48
N PHE A 230 3.02 -16.88 -0.68
CA PHE A 230 2.71 -16.86 0.74
C PHE A 230 3.60 -15.89 1.52
N LEU A 231 4.91 -15.87 1.27
CA LEU A 231 5.81 -14.91 1.92
C LEU A 231 5.50 -13.46 1.52
N ILE A 232 5.16 -13.23 0.25
CA ILE A 232 4.70 -11.92 -0.24
C ILE A 232 3.41 -11.53 0.48
N ALA A 233 2.45 -12.46 0.60
CA ALA A 233 1.21 -12.22 1.29
C ALA A 233 1.42 -11.93 2.79
N LEU A 234 2.26 -12.73 3.46
CA LEU A 234 2.54 -12.57 4.89
C LEU A 234 3.14 -11.19 5.17
N GLY A 235 4.17 -10.79 4.41
CA GLY A 235 4.87 -9.52 4.59
C GLY A 235 4.03 -8.29 4.24
N ASN A 236 3.15 -8.40 3.25
CA ASN A 236 2.36 -7.26 2.78
C ASN A 236 1.00 -7.11 3.46
N PHE A 237 0.48 -8.17 4.05
CA PHE A 237 -0.92 -8.21 4.48
C PHE A 237 -1.06 -8.52 5.95
N VAL A 238 -0.53 -9.66 6.40
CA VAL A 238 -0.77 -10.14 7.77
C VAL A 238 -0.13 -9.21 8.79
N PHE A 239 1.14 -8.86 8.58
CA PHE A 239 1.84 -7.96 9.51
C PHE A 239 1.19 -6.57 9.57
N PRO A 240 0.96 -5.85 8.45
CA PRO A 240 0.29 -4.55 8.50
C PRO A 240 -1.12 -4.58 9.10
N ILE A 241 -1.91 -5.64 8.84
CA ILE A 241 -3.26 -5.77 9.41
C ILE A 241 -3.19 -5.93 10.93
N ILE A 242 -2.34 -6.82 11.45
CA ILE A 242 -2.18 -7.04 12.90
C ILE A 242 -1.71 -5.75 13.58
N MET A 243 -0.74 -5.07 12.98
CA MET A 243 -0.23 -3.80 13.49
C MET A 243 -1.29 -2.69 13.46
N ASN A 244 -2.12 -2.60 12.40
CA ASN A 244 -3.23 -1.65 12.35
C ASN A 244 -4.29 -1.94 13.42
N ILE A 245 -4.61 -3.22 13.67
CA ILE A 245 -5.51 -3.60 14.77
C ILE A 245 -4.90 -3.15 16.12
N ALA A 246 -3.61 -3.39 16.34
CA ALA A 246 -2.92 -2.93 17.54
C ALA A 246 -2.99 -1.40 17.70
N SER A 247 -2.73 -0.64 16.62
CA SER A 247 -2.85 0.82 16.61
C SER A 247 -4.26 1.28 16.98
N ILE A 248 -5.30 0.70 16.38
CA ILE A 248 -6.72 1.02 16.67
C ILE A 248 -7.05 0.73 18.14
N VAL A 249 -6.61 -0.42 18.67
CA VAL A 249 -6.83 -0.76 20.08
C VAL A 249 -6.14 0.25 20.99
N LEU A 250 -4.91 0.66 20.66
CA LEU A 250 -4.16 1.62 21.46
C LEU A 250 -4.78 3.00 21.46
N ILE A 251 -5.15 3.57 20.31
CA ILE A 251 -5.80 4.90 20.31
C ILE A 251 -7.16 4.90 21.01
N ALA A 252 -7.83 3.74 21.06
CA ALA A 252 -9.11 3.59 21.74
C ALA A 252 -8.99 3.40 23.26
N ARG A 253 -7.87 2.83 23.73
CA ARG A 253 -7.68 2.38 25.13
C ARG A 253 -6.58 3.10 25.88
N ASP A 254 -5.46 3.40 25.24
CA ASP A 254 -4.27 4.01 25.84
C ASP A 254 -4.21 5.52 25.54
N PRO A 255 -4.26 6.38 26.57
CA PRO A 255 -4.07 7.82 26.38
C PRO A 255 -2.62 8.18 25.99
N SER A 256 -1.66 7.27 26.11
CA SER A 256 -0.25 7.51 25.78
C SER A 256 -0.03 7.64 24.27
N PHE A 257 0.14 8.88 23.81
CA PHE A 257 0.56 9.21 22.45
C PHE A 257 1.87 8.51 22.05
N ILE A 258 2.81 8.40 23.00
CA ILE A 258 4.15 7.87 22.77
C ILE A 258 4.09 6.41 22.30
N ASN A 259 3.35 5.56 23.03
CA ASN A 259 3.22 4.14 22.71
C ASN A 259 2.58 3.93 21.33
N GLY A 260 1.51 4.66 21.06
CA GLY A 260 0.81 4.59 19.79
C GLY A 260 1.65 5.08 18.61
N SER A 261 2.44 6.12 18.81
CA SER A 261 3.36 6.64 17.78
C SER A 261 4.44 5.65 17.42
N TYR A 262 5.04 4.95 18.40
CA TYR A 262 6.01 3.89 18.10
C TYR A 262 5.44 2.80 17.21
N ILE A 263 4.22 2.36 17.49
CA ILE A 263 3.57 1.29 16.73
C ILE A 263 3.16 1.78 15.35
N LEU A 264 2.62 3.00 15.23
CA LEU A 264 2.33 3.62 13.94
C LEU A 264 3.57 3.71 13.05
N LEU A 265 4.64 4.28 13.57
CA LEU A 265 5.85 4.49 12.78
C LEU A 265 6.50 3.17 12.40
N THR A 266 6.60 2.23 13.35
CA THR A 266 7.13 0.89 13.08
C THR A 266 6.29 0.19 12.00
N ASN A 267 4.97 0.30 12.07
CA ASN A 267 4.07 -0.27 11.07
C ASN A 267 4.33 0.31 9.66
N ASN A 268 4.53 1.62 9.55
CA ASN A 268 4.88 2.27 8.28
C ASN A 268 6.15 1.66 7.67
N TYR A 269 7.22 1.53 8.45
CA TYR A 269 8.46 0.92 7.96
C TYR A 269 8.30 -0.56 7.63
N VAL A 270 7.60 -1.34 8.47
CA VAL A 270 7.31 -2.75 8.19
C VAL A 270 6.55 -2.90 6.87
N ALA A 271 5.59 -2.02 6.59
CA ALA A 271 4.86 -2.01 5.32
C ALA A 271 5.78 -1.68 4.13
N ILE A 272 6.61 -0.63 4.22
CA ILE A 272 7.58 -0.28 3.16
C ILE A 272 8.51 -1.47 2.89
N ILE A 273 9.13 -1.98 3.96
CA ILE A 273 10.11 -3.07 3.90
C ILE A 273 9.46 -4.32 3.30
N GLY A 274 8.27 -4.70 3.79
CA GLY A 274 7.52 -5.86 3.30
C GLY A 274 7.24 -5.78 1.80
N VAL A 275 6.73 -4.62 1.34
CA VAL A 275 6.42 -4.41 -0.07
C VAL A 275 7.69 -4.44 -0.93
N VAL A 276 8.78 -3.80 -0.50
CA VAL A 276 10.05 -3.80 -1.24
C VAL A 276 10.64 -5.21 -1.33
N PHE A 277 10.70 -5.96 -0.21
CA PHE A 277 11.17 -7.33 -0.20
C PHE A 277 10.35 -8.23 -1.12
N ALA A 278 9.02 -8.10 -1.10
CA ALA A 278 8.16 -8.83 -2.02
C ALA A 278 8.46 -8.50 -3.49
N THR A 279 8.82 -7.25 -3.81
CA THR A 279 9.21 -6.85 -5.17
C THR A 279 10.55 -7.46 -5.59
N ILE A 280 11.54 -7.44 -4.70
CA ILE A 280 12.86 -8.02 -4.98
C ILE A 280 12.74 -9.54 -5.16
N TRP A 281 11.96 -10.19 -4.29
CA TRP A 281 11.79 -11.63 -4.29
C TRP A 281 11.09 -12.15 -5.55
N THR A 282 10.00 -11.49 -5.98
CA THR A 282 9.30 -11.83 -7.24
C THR A 282 10.22 -11.72 -8.45
N ARG A 283 11.06 -10.68 -8.51
CA ARG A 283 12.02 -10.48 -9.61
C ARG A 283 13.11 -11.54 -9.64
N LYS A 284 13.70 -11.87 -8.49
CA LYS A 284 14.74 -12.92 -8.39
C LYS A 284 14.22 -14.27 -8.90
N GLN A 285 12.96 -14.60 -8.62
CA GLN A 285 12.37 -15.84 -9.10
C GLN A 285 12.16 -15.84 -10.62
N ASN A 286 11.76 -14.72 -11.20
CA ASN A 286 11.62 -14.60 -12.65
C ASN A 286 12.97 -14.78 -13.35
N TRP A 287 14.03 -14.13 -12.84
CA TRP A 287 15.38 -14.28 -13.37
C TRP A 287 15.86 -15.74 -13.39
N ASN A 288 15.70 -16.45 -12.25
CA ASN A 288 16.09 -17.85 -12.15
C ASN A 288 15.29 -18.77 -13.09
N ASN A 289 14.07 -18.40 -13.47
CA ASN A 289 13.26 -19.17 -14.40
C ASN A 289 13.70 -18.94 -15.86
N GLU A 290 14.05 -17.71 -16.23
CA GLU A 290 14.53 -17.36 -17.58
C GLU A 290 15.88 -18.02 -17.89
N GLU A 291 16.79 -18.04 -16.93
CA GLU A 291 18.08 -18.73 -17.06
C GLU A 291 17.90 -20.24 -17.27
N ARG A 292 16.93 -20.85 -16.57
CA ARG A 292 16.58 -22.26 -16.73
C ARG A 292 15.95 -22.57 -18.08
N SER A 293 15.09 -21.69 -18.61
CA SER A 293 14.55 -21.87 -19.96
C SER A 293 15.63 -21.75 -21.02
N SER A 294 16.49 -20.72 -20.93
CA SER A 294 17.61 -20.53 -21.86
C SER A 294 18.55 -21.74 -21.87
N ASN A 295 18.90 -22.27 -20.70
CA ASN A 295 19.79 -23.43 -20.59
C ASN A 295 19.13 -24.73 -21.11
N ARG A 296 17.80 -24.89 -20.93
CA ARG A 296 17.05 -26.01 -21.53
C ARG A 296 16.99 -25.91 -23.05
N ASP A 297 16.77 -24.73 -23.60
CA ASP A 297 16.72 -24.50 -25.04
C ASP A 297 18.09 -24.71 -25.67
N HIS A 298 19.17 -24.28 -25.00
CA HIS A 298 20.53 -24.57 -25.43
C HIS A 298 20.85 -26.08 -25.42
N ARG A 299 20.44 -26.81 -24.37
CA ARG A 299 20.57 -28.28 -24.33
C ARG A 299 19.72 -28.99 -25.39
N ARG A 300 18.50 -28.52 -25.63
CA ARG A 300 17.65 -29.05 -26.71
C ARG A 300 18.28 -28.84 -28.08
N ARG A 301 18.79 -27.64 -28.37
CA ARG A 301 19.51 -27.37 -29.63
C ARG A 301 20.73 -28.26 -29.78
N LYS A 302 21.53 -28.46 -28.72
CA LYS A 302 22.65 -29.41 -28.76
C LYS A 302 22.22 -30.85 -29.06
N MET A 303 21.08 -31.30 -28.53
CA MET A 303 20.55 -32.63 -28.85
C MET A 303 19.98 -32.73 -30.27
N VAL A 304 19.33 -31.68 -30.79
CA VAL A 304 18.83 -31.66 -32.17
C VAL A 304 19.98 -31.68 -33.17
N VAL A 305 21.03 -30.87 -32.96
CA VAL A 305 22.21 -30.85 -33.85
C VAL A 305 22.93 -32.20 -33.89
N HIS A 306 22.90 -32.98 -32.80
CA HIS A 306 23.48 -34.32 -32.80
C HIS A 306 22.56 -35.39 -33.43
N ASN A 307 21.26 -35.12 -33.57
CA ASN A 307 20.29 -36.07 -34.10
C ASN A 307 19.85 -35.74 -35.55
N GLU A 308 20.07 -34.51 -36.03
CA GLU A 308 19.86 -34.10 -37.43
C GLU A 308 20.85 -34.75 -38.41
N SER A 309 21.87 -35.47 -37.93
CA SER A 309 22.66 -36.37 -38.77
C SER A 309 21.91 -37.66 -39.14
N ARG A 310 20.66 -37.89 -38.70
CA ARG A 310 19.98 -39.16 -38.96
C ARG A 310 18.57 -39.18 -39.55
N HIS A 311 17.67 -38.21 -39.40
CA HIS A 311 16.39 -38.32 -40.11
C HIS A 311 15.66 -37.00 -40.36
N ALA A 312 15.21 -36.88 -41.61
CA ALA A 312 14.41 -35.79 -42.15
C ALA A 312 12.91 -35.97 -41.84
N TYR A 313 12.23 -34.83 -41.70
CA TYR A 313 10.78 -34.57 -41.75
C TYR A 313 9.87 -34.95 -40.56
N GLY A 314 9.21 -33.91 -40.01
CA GLY A 314 7.94 -33.99 -39.29
C GLY A 314 7.63 -32.76 -38.42
N PRO A 315 6.67 -31.88 -38.77
CA PRO A 315 6.31 -30.73 -37.95
C PRO A 315 5.28 -31.12 -36.88
N THR A 316 5.53 -30.77 -35.62
CA THR A 316 4.50 -30.81 -34.56
C THR A 316 4.46 -29.49 -33.80
N ILE A 317 3.23 -29.01 -33.62
CA ILE A 317 2.86 -27.72 -33.02
C ILE A 317 2.92 -27.84 -31.49
N ASN A 318 3.56 -26.87 -30.83
CA ASN A 318 3.94 -26.95 -29.41
C ASN A 318 3.11 -25.98 -28.54
N ALA A 319 2.42 -26.52 -27.53
CA ALA A 319 1.41 -25.83 -26.69
C ALA A 319 1.99 -24.93 -25.56
N THR A 320 3.25 -24.53 -25.64
CA THR A 320 3.97 -23.78 -24.59
C THR A 320 3.68 -22.26 -24.52
N SER A 321 2.80 -21.72 -25.36
CA SER A 321 2.61 -20.26 -25.52
C SER A 321 1.74 -19.58 -24.44
N VAL A 322 1.04 -20.33 -23.59
CA VAL A 322 0.06 -19.75 -22.66
C VAL A 322 0.70 -19.23 -21.36
N LEU A 323 1.89 -19.72 -20.96
CA LEU A 323 2.58 -19.25 -19.75
C LEU A 323 3.47 -18.02 -20.00
N SER A 324 3.79 -17.71 -21.26
CA SER A 324 4.45 -16.46 -21.65
C SER A 324 3.54 -15.25 -21.53
N THR A 325 2.22 -15.42 -21.33
CA THR A 325 1.29 -14.28 -21.17
C THR A 325 1.33 -13.66 -19.76
N LEU A 326 2.02 -14.30 -18.80
CA LEU A 326 2.45 -13.66 -17.54
C LEU A 326 3.81 -12.94 -17.69
N ARG A 327 4.47 -13.00 -18.86
CA ARG A 327 5.40 -11.94 -19.25
C ARG A 327 4.55 -10.72 -19.56
N PHE A 328 4.81 -9.65 -18.84
CA PHE A 328 4.30 -8.31 -19.16
C PHE A 328 4.83 -7.92 -20.54
N GLY A 329 4.04 -8.23 -21.57
CA GLY A 329 4.31 -7.91 -22.96
C GLY A 329 4.15 -6.42 -23.20
N ALA A 330 5.25 -5.80 -23.62
CA ALA A 330 5.26 -4.62 -24.46
C ALA A 330 6.38 -4.81 -25.49
N ASP A 331 6.34 -5.90 -26.25
CA ASP A 331 7.06 -6.01 -27.52
C ASP A 331 6.06 -5.69 -28.63
N GLY A 332 5.76 -4.40 -28.76
CA GLY A 332 5.28 -3.81 -30.01
C GLY A 332 6.49 -3.22 -30.71
N SER A 333 7.30 -4.06 -31.36
CA SER A 333 8.24 -3.59 -32.37
C SER A 333 7.44 -3.29 -33.62
N GLU A 334 7.23 -1.99 -33.87
CA GLU A 334 6.83 -1.46 -35.17
C GLU A 334 7.75 -2.04 -36.24
N GLN A 335 7.16 -2.81 -37.16
CA GLN A 335 7.75 -3.06 -38.46
C GLN A 335 7.59 -1.77 -39.26
N GLU A 336 8.68 -1.00 -39.34
CA GLU A 336 8.87 0.02 -40.38
C GLU A 336 8.65 -0.66 -41.73
N THR A 337 7.47 -0.41 -42.32
CA THR A 337 7.22 -0.70 -43.72
C THR A 337 7.65 0.53 -44.50
N GLU A 338 8.69 0.36 -45.32
CA GLU A 338 9.16 1.34 -46.28
C GLU A 338 8.01 1.84 -47.16
N ALA A 339 7.78 3.15 -47.14
CA ALA A 339 6.88 3.83 -48.04
C ALA A 339 7.65 4.32 -49.28
N SER A 340 7.51 3.62 -50.40
CA SER A 340 7.70 4.18 -51.75
C SER A 340 6.35 4.67 -52.25
N GLY A 341 6.27 5.95 -52.60
CA GLY A 341 5.01 6.67 -52.78
C GLY A 341 4.26 6.46 -54.10
N PHE A 342 3.04 7.01 -54.12
CA PHE A 342 2.38 7.62 -55.29
C PHE A 342 1.11 8.36 -54.82
N SER A 343 0.91 9.59 -55.30
CA SER A 343 -0.32 10.41 -55.17
C SER A 343 -1.10 10.34 -56.51
N PRO A 344 -2.19 11.12 -56.74
CA PRO A 344 -3.51 11.17 -56.10
C PRO A 344 -4.68 11.05 -57.11
N SER A 345 -5.92 10.82 -56.64
CA SER A 345 -7.18 11.16 -57.35
C SER A 345 -8.34 11.10 -56.33
N SER A 346 -8.96 12.21 -55.91
CA SER A 346 -10.14 12.85 -56.52
C SER A 346 -11.31 11.91 -56.77
N ASP A 347 -12.39 12.07 -55.99
CA ASP A 347 -13.78 12.28 -56.43
C ASP A 347 -14.76 11.81 -55.32
N THR A 348 -15.50 12.71 -54.67
CA THR A 348 -16.85 13.29 -54.98
C THR A 348 -18.03 12.45 -54.49
N GLU A 349 -19.02 13.18 -53.94
CA GLU A 349 -20.43 12.80 -53.75
C GLU A 349 -20.78 11.77 -52.66
N SER A 350 -21.95 11.77 -52.00
CA SER A 350 -23.10 12.67 -51.88
C SER A 350 -24.14 11.90 -51.05
N GLY A 351 -24.73 12.55 -50.05
CA GLY A 351 -26.18 12.47 -49.86
C GLY A 351 -26.82 11.39 -48.96
N ARG A 352 -27.89 11.86 -48.30
CA ARG A 352 -29.02 11.17 -47.60
C ARG A 352 -28.74 10.68 -46.17
N GLY A 353 -29.54 11.01 -45.15
CA GLY A 353 -30.89 11.58 -45.08
C GLY A 353 -31.89 10.55 -44.53
N GLY A 354 -32.52 10.87 -43.38
CA GLY A 354 -33.60 10.09 -42.72
C GLY A 354 -33.29 9.94 -41.23
N LYS A 355 -33.82 10.72 -40.27
CA LYS A 355 -35.20 11.12 -39.92
C LYS A 355 -36.11 9.96 -39.48
N MET A 356 -36.62 10.14 -38.24
CA MET A 356 -37.90 9.68 -37.67
C MET A 356 -37.93 8.39 -36.84
N GLY A 357 -38.47 8.52 -35.62
CA GLY A 357 -38.79 7.40 -34.73
C GLY A 357 -39.05 7.80 -33.28
N MET A 358 -40.01 8.71 -33.04
CA MET A 358 -40.63 8.94 -31.72
C MET A 358 -41.35 7.67 -31.24
N HIS A 359 -41.20 7.31 -29.97
CA HIS A 359 -42.23 6.58 -29.23
C HIS A 359 -42.26 7.01 -27.75
N LEU A 360 -43.27 7.84 -27.44
CA LEU A 360 -43.98 7.95 -26.16
C LEU A 360 -44.72 6.60 -25.93
N THR A 361 -45.06 6.07 -24.74
CA THR A 361 -45.59 6.62 -23.47
C THR A 361 -45.93 5.42 -22.54
N ARG A 362 -46.32 5.71 -21.29
CA ARG A 362 -47.04 4.90 -20.27
C ARG A 362 -46.21 3.99 -19.38
N ASP A 363 -46.46 3.80 -18.08
CA ASP A 363 -47.36 4.34 -17.03
C ASP A 363 -46.75 3.76 -15.71
N ALA A 364 -46.56 4.52 -14.62
CA ALA A 364 -47.47 4.71 -13.48
C ALA A 364 -47.95 3.41 -12.76
N GLU A 365 -47.49 3.24 -11.51
CA GLU A 365 -48.21 2.74 -10.29
C GLU A 365 -47.14 2.41 -9.21
N GLU A 366 -46.99 3.13 -8.10
CA GLU A 366 -47.88 3.33 -6.94
C GLU A 366 -48.01 2.10 -6.01
N LYS A 367 -47.40 2.23 -4.81
CA LYS A 367 -47.74 1.64 -3.48
C LYS A 367 -46.50 1.84 -2.58
N GLY A 368 -46.51 2.43 -1.39
CA GLY A 368 -47.56 2.77 -0.45
C GLY A 368 -47.21 2.21 0.94
N MET A 369 -47.05 3.10 1.94
CA MET A 369 -47.09 2.87 3.41
C MET A 369 -45.98 1.97 4.03
N ALA A 370 -45.49 2.12 5.27
CA ALA A 370 -45.93 2.78 6.50
C ALA A 370 -44.68 3.11 7.35
N THR A 371 -44.50 4.33 7.88
CA THR A 371 -44.76 4.73 9.28
C THR A 371 -44.72 3.61 10.34
N GLY A 372 -43.71 3.65 11.21
CA GLY A 372 -43.65 2.89 12.46
C GLY A 372 -42.79 3.63 13.50
N ASN A 373 -43.47 4.32 14.43
CA ASN A 373 -42.90 5.04 15.57
C ASN A 373 -42.64 4.09 16.75
N ALA A 374 -41.54 4.39 17.47
CA ALA A 374 -41.31 4.23 18.93
C ALA A 374 -41.15 2.80 19.52
N PRO A 375 -40.54 2.62 20.73
CA PRO A 375 -40.11 3.63 21.69
C PRO A 375 -38.67 3.51 22.24
N SER A 376 -38.25 4.60 22.87
CA SER A 376 -37.14 4.71 23.83
C SER A 376 -37.25 3.70 24.96
N GLU A 377 -36.14 3.01 25.27
CA GLU A 377 -35.92 2.45 26.60
C GLU A 377 -34.66 3.06 27.22
N THR A 378 -34.90 3.58 28.41
CA THR A 378 -33.95 4.22 29.32
C THR A 378 -33.66 3.21 30.42
N LEU A 379 -32.41 2.77 30.57
CA LEU A 379 -31.91 1.98 31.71
C LEU A 379 -30.50 2.50 32.00
N THR A 380 -30.36 3.54 32.82
CA THR A 380 -30.14 3.51 34.28
C THR A 380 -29.27 2.36 34.78
N GLY A 381 -28.15 2.74 35.40
CA GLY A 381 -27.54 2.03 36.52
C GLY A 381 -26.48 1.00 36.15
N PHE A 382 -25.19 1.38 36.21
CA PHE A 382 -24.24 0.57 36.96
C PHE A 382 -23.21 1.44 37.67
N GLU A 383 -23.19 1.21 38.97
CA GLU A 383 -22.46 1.88 40.02
C GLU A 383 -21.04 1.31 40.15
N LYS A 384 -20.19 2.15 40.73
CA LYS A 384 -18.80 2.00 41.15
C LYS A 384 -18.41 0.59 41.65
N GLU A 385 -17.16 0.18 41.38
CA GLU A 385 -16.27 -0.18 42.49
C GLU A 385 -14.76 -0.18 42.13
N HIS A 386 -13.99 0.08 43.19
CA HIS A 386 -12.55 0.22 43.35
C HIS A 386 -11.64 -0.82 42.68
N LYS A 387 -10.43 -0.37 42.28
CA LYS A 387 -9.21 -0.76 43.01
C LYS A 387 -8.01 0.14 42.71
N GLN A 388 -7.62 0.81 43.78
CA GLN A 388 -6.36 1.52 44.00
C GLN A 388 -5.33 0.46 44.41
N THR A 389 -4.17 0.41 43.77
CA THR A 389 -3.03 -0.36 44.29
C THR A 389 -1.76 0.49 44.14
N VAL A 390 -1.27 0.89 45.31
CA VAL A 390 0.07 1.29 45.77
C VAL A 390 1.07 1.75 44.72
#